data_AF-A0A948GF76-F1
#
_entry.id   AF-A0A948GF76-F1
#
_cell.length_a   1.000
_cell.length_b   1.000
_cell.length_c   1.000
_cell.angle_alpha   90.00
_cell.angle_beta   90.00
_cell.angle_gamma   90.00
#
_symmetry.space_group_name_H-M   'P 1'
#
loop_
_entity.id
_entity.type
_entity.pdbx_description
1 polymer ?
#
loop_
_entity_poly.entity_id
_entity_poly.type
_entity_poly.pdbx_seq_one_letter_code
_entity_poly.pdbx_strand_id
1 'polypeptide(L)' 'MNKIALDVPEEHLKTIESLNDISIVTRYPEDIKALVKAFTKDRVGDYLQKTKKVLKWLKKDERLKK' A
#
# COMPACT_ATOMS: atom_id res chain seq x y z
N MET A 1 13.46 0.41 -13.35
CA MET A 1 13.58 1.69 -14.09
C MET A 1 12.28 2.47 -13.95
N ASN A 2 12.35 3.67 -13.39
CA ASN A 2 11.18 4.49 -13.03
C ASN A 2 10.69 5.23 -14.29
N LYS A 3 9.71 4.67 -15.02
CA LYS A 3 9.23 5.19 -16.32
C LYS A 3 8.46 6.52 -16.22
N ILE A 4 8.15 6.99 -15.01
CA ILE A 4 7.18 8.07 -14.76
C ILE A 4 7.86 9.39 -14.30
N ALA A 5 9.20 9.43 -14.23
CA ALA A 5 9.98 10.60 -13.77
C ALA A 5 9.44 11.22 -12.46
N LEU A 6 8.88 10.37 -11.59
CA LEU A 6 8.30 10.76 -10.31
C LEU A 6 9.28 10.37 -9.22
N ASP A 7 9.73 11.37 -8.46
CA ASP A 7 10.53 11.13 -7.26
C ASP A 7 9.59 10.75 -6.12
N VAL A 8 9.56 9.45 -5.80
CA VAL A 8 8.66 8.87 -4.80
C VAL A 8 9.43 8.80 -3.48
N PRO A 9 8.96 9.44 -2.40
CA PRO A 9 9.57 9.29 -1.08
C PRO A 9 9.68 7.83 -0.68
N GLU A 10 10.81 7.44 -0.08
CA GLU A 10 11.10 6.04 0.27
C GLU A 10 10.02 5.40 1.16
N GLU A 11 9.42 6.15 2.09
CA GLU A 11 8.30 5.67 2.92
C GLU A 11 7.08 5.28 2.07
N HIS A 12 6.78 6.07 1.03
CA HIS A 12 5.67 5.79 0.13
C HIS A 12 5.97 4.60 -0.77
N LEU A 13 7.21 4.49 -1.26
CA LEU A 13 7.64 3.34 -2.05
C LEU A 13 7.51 2.04 -1.26
N LYS A 14 8.06 2.00 -0.03
CA LYS A 14 7.93 0.85 0.88
C LYS A 14 6.47 0.48 1.16
N THR A 15 5.61 1.49 1.31
CA THR A 15 4.17 1.25 1.49
C THR A 15 3.57 0.57 0.26
N ILE A 16 3.87 1.06 -0.95
CA ILE A 16 3.36 0.51 -2.21
C ILE A 16 3.88 -0.92 -2.43
N GLU A 17 5.16 -1.17 -2.19
CA GLU A 17 5.78 -2.50 -2.26
C GLU A 17 5.07 -3.47 -1.30
N SER A 18 4.90 -3.07 -0.03
CA SER A 18 4.22 -3.91 0.95
C SER A 18 2.77 -4.25 0.57
N LEU A 19 2.05 -3.33 -0.06
CA LEU A 19 0.69 -3.56 -0.58
C LEU A 19 0.70 -4.55 -1.75
N ASN A 20 1.70 -4.45 -2.62
CA ASN A 20 1.86 -5.35 -3.75
C ASN A 20 2.12 -6.79 -3.28
N ASP A 21 3.01 -6.96 -2.30
CA ASP A 21 3.36 -8.26 -1.73
C ASP A 21 2.15 -8.98 -1.12
N ILE A 22 1.31 -8.24 -0.39
CA ILE A 22 0.13 -8.83 0.23
C ILE A 22 -1.04 -9.00 -0.75
N SER A 23 -0.98 -8.42 -1.94
CA SER A 23 -2.13 -8.34 -2.85
C SER A 23 -2.63 -9.70 -3.33
N ILE A 24 -1.75 -10.69 -3.50
CA ILE A 24 -2.10 -12.03 -3.95
C ILE A 24 -2.69 -12.82 -2.78
N VAL A 25 -1.95 -12.90 -1.67
CA VAL A 25 -2.31 -13.73 -0.50
C VAL A 25 -3.61 -13.27 0.17
N THR A 26 -3.98 -12.00 0.05
CA THR A 26 -5.24 -11.46 0.57
C THR A 26 -6.47 -11.81 -0.28
N ARG A 27 -6.29 -12.14 -1.56
CA ARG A 27 -7.37 -12.55 -2.47
C ARG A 27 -7.49 -14.06 -2.60
N TYR A 28 -6.36 -14.77 -2.61
CA TYR A 28 -6.28 -16.21 -2.79
C TYR A 28 -5.37 -16.83 -1.72
N PRO A 29 -5.81 -16.88 -0.45
CA PRO A 29 -5.04 -17.51 0.60
C PRO A 29 -5.06 -19.03 0.45
N GLU A 30 -3.91 -19.68 0.57
CA GLU A 30 -3.83 -21.14 0.71
C GLU A 30 -4.41 -21.61 2.07
N ASP A 31 -4.26 -20.79 3.12
CA ASP A 31 -4.85 -21.03 4.45
C ASP A 31 -5.55 -19.75 4.97
N ILE A 32 -6.89 -19.79 4.97
CA ILE A 32 -7.74 -18.69 5.47
C ILE A 32 -7.52 -18.45 6.97
N LYS A 33 -7.29 -19.49 7.78
CA LYS A 33 -7.08 -19.33 9.24
C LYS A 33 -5.77 -18.63 9.51
N ALA A 34 -4.71 -18.97 8.76
CA ALA A 34 -3.43 -18.28 8.85
C ALA A 34 -3.56 -16.81 8.41
N LEU A 35 -4.30 -16.53 7.34
CA LEU A 35 -4.58 -15.17 6.89
C LEU A 35 -5.25 -14.32 7.98
N VAL A 36 -6.33 -14.82 8.58
CA VAL A 36 -7.07 -14.08 9.63
C VAL A 36 -6.19 -13.80 10.85
N LYS A 37 -5.30 -14.74 11.24
CA LYS A 37 -4.33 -14.52 12.31
C LYS A 37 -3.27 -13.48 11.95
N ALA A 38 -2.82 -13.47 10.69
CA ALA A 38 -1.76 -12.59 10.23
C ALA A 38 -2.24 -11.14 10.01
N PHE A 39 -3.51 -10.92 9.66
CA PHE A 39 -4.10 -9.61 9.38
C PHE A 39 -4.97 -9.12 10.54
N THR A 40 -4.33 -8.89 11.68
CA THR A 40 -5.00 -8.32 12.86
C THR A 40 -5.51 -6.90 12.60
N LYS A 41 -6.49 -6.46 13.40
CA LYS A 41 -7.07 -5.11 13.31
C LYS A 41 -6.00 -4.01 13.34
N ASP A 42 -5.00 -4.15 14.21
CA ASP A 42 -3.93 -3.17 14.35
C ASP A 42 -3.04 -3.13 13.10
N ARG A 43 -2.67 -4.31 12.56
CA ARG A 43 -1.86 -4.41 11.34
C ARG A 43 -2.61 -3.84 10.12
N VAL A 44 -3.90 -4.17 9.98
CA VAL A 44 -4.73 -3.62 8.90
C VAL A 44 -4.93 -2.11 9.08
N GLY A 45 -5.06 -1.65 10.32
CA GLY A 45 -5.12 -0.23 10.66
C GLY A 45 -3.87 0.53 10.20
N ASP A 46 -2.68 -0.03 10.42
CA ASP A 46 -1.42 0.55 9.95
C ASP A 46 -1.36 0.64 8.41
N TYR A 47 -1.71 -0.43 7.69
CA TYR A 47 -1.81 -0.39 6.23
C TYR A 47 -2.77 0.69 5.75
N LEU A 48 -3.94 0.81 6.37
CA LEU A 48 -4.93 1.84 6.02
C LEU A 48 -4.37 3.25 6.22
N GLN A 49 -3.68 3.52 7.34
CA GLN A 49 -3.10 4.84 7.60
C GLN A 49 -1.97 5.17 6.63
N LYS A 50 -1.04 4.23 6.38
CA LYS A 50 0.06 4.41 5.42
C LYS A 50 -0.48 4.65 4.01
N THR A 51 -1.48 3.87 3.58
CA THR A 51 -2.10 4.04 2.25
C THR A 51 -2.80 5.39 2.13
N LYS A 52 -3.48 5.86 3.18
CA LYS A 52 -4.06 7.22 3.21
C LYS A 52 -3.00 8.31 3.06
N LYS A 53 -1.81 8.16 3.67
CA LYS A 53 -0.70 9.09 3.49
C LYS A 53 -0.21 9.11 2.04
N VAL A 54 0.00 7.93 1.43
CA VAL A 54 0.39 7.81 0.02
C VAL A 54 -0.64 8.49 -0.88
N LEU A 55 -1.93 8.23 -0.66
CA LEU A 55 -3.01 8.83 -1.45
C LEU A 55 -3.04 10.37 -1.31
N LYS A 56 -2.86 10.88 -0.08
CA LYS A 56 -2.78 12.33 0.16
C LYS A 56 -1.58 12.95 -0.53
N TRP A 57 -0.42 12.31 -0.49
CA TRP A 57 0.78 12.76 -1.19
C TRP A 57 0.57 12.78 -2.70
N LEU A 58 0.04 11.68 -3.26
CA LEU A 58 -0.22 11.55 -4.69
C LEU A 58 -1.15 12.67 -5.18
N LYS A 59 -2.24 12.95 -4.44
CA LYS A 59 -3.19 14.03 -4.76
C LYS A 59 -2.61 15.45 -4.74
N LYS A 60 -1.41 15.67 -4.18
CA LYS A 60 -0.74 16.99 -4.22
C LYS A 60 -0.09 17.26 -5.58
N ASP A 61 0.14 16.22 -6.38
CA ASP A 61 0.73 16.34 -7.70
C ASP A 61 -0.18 17.16 -8.62
N GLU A 62 0.36 18.22 -9.23
CA GLU A 62 -0.37 19.14 -10.11
C GLU A 62 -1.01 18.41 -11.30
N ARG A 63 -0.41 17.31 -11.78
CA ARG A 63 -0.94 16.51 -12.91
C ARG A 63 -2.27 15.83 -12.58
N LEU A 64 -2.59 15.69 -11.30
CA LEU A 64 -3.80 15.03 -10.80
C LEU A 64 -4.87 16.02 -10.34
N LYS A 65 -4.58 17.32 -10.38
CA LYS A 65 -5.59 18.36 -10.15
C LYS A 65 -6.39 18.54 -11.45
N LYS A 66 -7.72 18.43 -11.34
CA LYS A 66 -8.67 18.69 -12.43
C LYS A 66 -8.98 20.18 -12.53
#